data_AF-A0A1B6HRE7-F1
#
_entry.id   AF-A0A1B6HRE7-F1
#
_cell.length_a   1.000
_cell.length_b   1.000
_cell.length_c   1.000
_cell.angle_alpha   90.00
_cell.angle_beta   90.00
_cell.angle_gamma   90.00
#
_symmetry.space_group_name_H-M   'P 1'
#
loop_
_entity.id
_entity.type
_entity.pdbx_description
1 polymer ?
#
loop_
_entity_poly.entity_id
_entity_poly.type
_entity_poly.pdbx_seq_one_letter_code
_entity_poly.pdbx_strand_id
1 'polypeptide(L)'
;RGRTAPEVWKVFNCGAFISQAILIFLAGHLNSVNGVFLCEIMAVGLSAFTWVAISVNHLDIAPQHASVLMGFSGTFACVPVFLSIGFINYTLAYGWQVVFYVNIALYLVGALLYWAFASGERQRWAPPAPTPESE
;
A
#
# COMPACT_ATOMS: atom_id res chain seq x y z
N ARG A 1 8.16 -24.51 11.01
CA ARG A 1 8.87 -23.23 10.80
C ARG A 1 7.80 -22.16 10.57
N GLY A 2 7.24 -21.61 11.65
CA GLY A 2 6.12 -20.67 11.56
C GLY A 2 6.64 -19.30 11.15
N ARG A 3 6.03 -18.68 10.13
CA ARG A 3 6.31 -17.28 9.79
C ARG A 3 5.90 -16.41 10.97
N THR A 4 6.72 -15.45 11.35
CA THR A 4 6.36 -14.49 12.40
C THR A 4 5.22 -13.60 11.90
N ALA A 5 4.32 -13.14 12.79
CA ALA A 5 3.24 -12.22 12.43
C ALA A 5 3.67 -11.05 11.50
N PRO A 6 4.82 -10.40 11.73
CA PRO A 6 5.31 -9.37 10.80
C PRO A 6 5.72 -9.85 9.40
N GLU A 7 6.24 -11.07 9.26
CA GLU A 7 6.50 -11.66 7.94
C GLU A 7 5.19 -11.95 7.19
N VAL A 8 4.13 -12.29 7.92
CA VAL A 8 2.80 -12.49 7.34
C VAL A 8 2.29 -11.18 6.75
N TRP A 9 2.33 -10.07 7.50
CA TRP A 9 1.91 -8.76 6.99
C TRP A 9 2.71 -8.30 5.78
N LYS A 10 4.02 -8.61 5.76
CA LYS A 10 4.87 -8.33 4.61
C LYS A 10 4.42 -9.03 3.34
N VAL A 11 4.13 -10.32 3.43
CA VAL A 11 3.63 -11.12 2.30
C VAL A 11 2.23 -10.68 1.89
N PHE A 12 1.34 -10.39 2.84
CA PHE A 12 -0.02 -9.92 2.55
C PHE A 12 -0.01 -8.58 1.79
N ASN A 13 0.79 -7.62 2.24
CA ASN A 13 0.87 -6.30 1.60
C ASN A 13 1.44 -6.37 0.18
N CYS A 14 2.53 -7.12 -0.02
CA CYS A 14 3.12 -7.31 -1.35
C CYS A 14 2.18 -8.11 -2.27
N GLY A 15 1.50 -9.13 -1.75
CA GLY A 15 0.52 -9.90 -2.50
C GLY A 15 -0.67 -9.05 -2.96
N ALA A 16 -1.14 -8.13 -2.12
CA ALA A 16 -2.19 -7.18 -2.48
C ALA A 16 -1.75 -6.25 -3.61
N PHE A 17 -0.56 -5.65 -3.53
CA PHE A 17 -0.03 -4.78 -4.60
C PHE A 17 0.17 -5.52 -5.93
N ILE A 18 0.71 -6.75 -5.91
CA ILE A 18 0.86 -7.55 -7.12
C ILE A 18 -0.51 -7.89 -7.72
N SER A 19 -1.49 -8.24 -6.88
CA SER A 19 -2.85 -8.57 -7.33
C SER A 19 -3.54 -7.34 -7.95
N GLN A 20 -3.37 -6.16 -7.35
CA GLN A 20 -3.85 -4.89 -7.91
C GLN A 20 -3.21 -4.60 -9.27
N ALA A 21 -1.89 -4.77 -9.39
CA ALA A 21 -1.18 -4.60 -10.67
C ALA A 21 -1.74 -5.51 -11.78
N ILE A 22 -2.07 -6.76 -11.47
CA ILE A 22 -2.67 -7.70 -12.42
C ILE A 22 -4.08 -7.23 -12.84
N LEU A 23 -4.92 -6.82 -11.90
CA LEU A 23 -6.28 -6.35 -12.20
C LEU A 23 -6.27 -5.08 -13.06
N ILE A 24 -5.36 -4.15 -12.78
CA ILE A 24 -5.23 -2.91 -13.55
C ILE A 24 -4.64 -3.18 -14.94
N PHE A 25 -3.70 -4.12 -15.05
CA PHE A 25 -3.21 -4.58 -16.35
C PHE A 25 -4.34 -5.16 -17.19
N LEU A 26 -5.20 -5.99 -16.58
CA LEU A 26 -6.38 -6.53 -17.23
C LEU A 26 -7.35 -5.40 -17.64
N ALA A 27 -7.62 -4.45 -16.75
CA ALA A 27 -8.46 -3.29 -17.03
C ALA A 27 -7.97 -2.50 -18.26
N GLY A 28 -6.66 -2.29 -18.41
CA GLY A 28 -6.06 -1.60 -19.56
C GLY A 28 -6.26 -2.30 -20.91
N HIS A 29 -6.54 -3.61 -20.92
CA HIS A 29 -6.74 -4.42 -22.13
C HIS A 29 -8.21 -4.73 -22.44
N LEU A 30 -9.13 -4.35 -21.55
CA LEU A 30 -10.56 -4.53 -21.76
C LEU A 30 -11.14 -3.35 -22.55
N ASN A 31 -11.87 -3.68 -23.63
CA ASN A 31 -12.59 -2.68 -24.44
C ASN A 31 -14.04 -2.45 -23.95
N SER A 32 -14.49 -3.19 -22.93
CA SER A 32 -15.81 -3.06 -22.34
C SER A 32 -15.75 -2.21 -21.08
N VAL A 33 -16.54 -1.13 -21.06
CA VAL A 33 -16.64 -0.20 -19.92
C VAL A 33 -16.97 -0.95 -18.62
N ASN A 34 -17.95 -1.85 -18.66
CA ASN A 34 -18.34 -2.64 -17.48
C ASN A 34 -17.19 -3.54 -16.98
N GLY A 35 -16.39 -4.09 -17.91
CA GLY A 35 -15.23 -4.93 -17.55
C GLY A 35 -14.14 -4.14 -16.85
N VAL A 36 -13.82 -2.95 -17.35
CA VAL A 36 -12.86 -2.02 -16.73
C VAL A 36 -13.33 -1.63 -15.33
N PHE A 37 -14.60 -1.22 -15.19
CA PHE A 37 -15.17 -0.84 -13.89
C PHE A 37 -15.12 -1.98 -12.87
N LEU A 38 -15.45 -3.21 -13.26
CA LEU A 38 -15.39 -4.36 -12.35
C LEU A 38 -13.96 -4.63 -11.87
N CYS A 39 -12.97 -4.57 -12.77
CA CYS A 39 -11.56 -4.77 -12.41
C CYS A 39 -11.08 -3.69 -11.44
N GLU A 40 -11.42 -2.43 -11.69
CA GLU A 40 -11.07 -1.30 -10.81
C GLU A 40 -11.74 -1.41 -9.44
N ILE A 41 -13.03 -1.77 -9.37
CA ILE A 41 -13.72 -1.99 -8.10
C ILE A 41 -13.03 -3.09 -7.29
N MET A 42 -12.66 -4.19 -7.93
CA MET A 42 -11.93 -5.27 -7.27
C MET A 42 -10.54 -4.81 -6.80
N ALA A 43 -9.80 -4.06 -7.62
CA ALA A 43 -8.50 -3.53 -7.27
C ALA A 43 -8.57 -2.57 -6.07
N VAL A 44 -9.54 -1.66 -6.06
CA VAL A 44 -9.80 -0.77 -4.92
C VAL A 44 -10.24 -1.56 -3.70
N GLY A 45 -11.06 -2.60 -3.85
CA GLY A 45 -11.41 -3.51 -2.75
C GLY A 45 -10.18 -4.16 -2.11
N LEU A 46 -9.20 -4.56 -2.92
CA LEU A 46 -7.94 -5.13 -2.42
C LEU A 46 -7.08 -4.12 -1.62
N SER A 47 -7.29 -2.82 -1.81
CA SER A 47 -6.56 -1.78 -1.07
C SER A 47 -6.90 -1.78 0.42
N ALA A 48 -8.10 -2.27 0.80
CA ALA A 48 -8.47 -2.42 2.20
C ALA A 48 -7.53 -3.38 2.95
N PHE A 49 -7.10 -4.47 2.31
CA PHE A 49 -6.13 -5.39 2.92
C PHE A 49 -4.77 -4.74 3.14
N THR A 50 -4.33 -3.91 2.19
CA THR A 50 -3.09 -3.12 2.28
C THR A 50 -3.16 -2.17 3.47
N TRP A 51 -4.29 -1.46 3.62
CA TRP A 51 -4.51 -0.53 4.72
C TRP A 51 -4.42 -1.21 6.09
N VAL A 52 -5.05 -2.37 6.23
CA VAL A 52 -5.01 -3.16 7.46
C VAL A 52 -3.57 -3.65 7.74
N ALA A 53 -2.88 -4.21 6.75
CA ALA A 53 -1.52 -4.71 6.92
C ALA A 53 -0.55 -3.59 7.36
N ILE A 54 -0.66 -2.40 6.77
CA ILE A 54 0.17 -1.24 7.14
C ILE A 54 -0.17 -0.78 8.56
N SER A 55 -1.45 -0.69 8.92
CA SER A 55 -1.89 -0.21 10.23
C SER A 55 -1.40 -1.12 11.37
N VAL A 56 -1.53 -2.44 11.19
CA VAL A 56 -1.03 -3.42 12.17
C VAL A 56 0.49 -3.39 12.24
N ASN A 57 1.18 -3.27 11.10
CA ASN A 57 2.65 -3.18 11.08
C ASN A 57 3.18 -1.97 11.87
N HIS A 58 2.49 -0.83 11.89
CA HIS A 58 2.88 0.33 12.71
C HIS A 58 2.77 0.04 14.22
N LEU A 59 1.72 -0.67 14.62
CA LEU A 59 1.49 -1.08 16.00
C LEU A 59 2.53 -2.12 16.45
N ASP A 60 2.89 -3.06 15.58
CA ASP A 60 3.90 -4.09 15.85
C ASP A 60 5.30 -3.48 16.01
N ILE A 61 5.62 -2.45 15.23
CA ILE A 61 6.93 -1.76 15.26
C ILE A 61 7.10 -0.92 16.53
N ALA A 62 6.13 -0.05 16.84
CA ALA A 62 6.23 0.92 17.93
C ALA A 62 4.84 1.34 18.42
N PRO A 63 4.19 0.57 19.32
CA PRO A 63 2.78 0.78 19.68
C PRO A 63 2.53 2.17 20.31
N GLN A 64 3.50 2.69 21.05
CA GLN A 64 3.44 4.01 21.69
C GLN A 64 3.71 5.19 20.75
N HIS A 65 4.29 4.95 19.58
CA HIS A 65 4.53 5.98 18.54
C HIS A 65 3.74 5.73 17.25
N ALA A 66 2.84 4.73 17.25
CA ALA A 66 2.15 4.28 16.06
C ALA A 66 1.29 5.38 15.42
N SER A 67 0.60 6.19 16.23
CA SER A 67 -0.24 7.31 15.74
C SER A 67 0.58 8.40 15.05
N VAL A 68 1.76 8.72 15.59
CA VAL A 68 2.67 9.72 15.03
C VAL A 68 3.28 9.21 13.72
N LEU A 69 3.74 7.95 13.69
CA LEU A 69 4.28 7.32 12.48
C LEU A 69 3.22 7.20 11.37
N MET A 70 1.98 6.86 11.72
CA MET A 70 0.87 6.78 10.78
C MET A 70 0.50 8.16 10.22
N GLY A 71 0.47 9.21 11.07
CA GLY A 71 0.23 10.59 10.65
C GLY A 71 1.34 11.13 9.73
N PHE A 72 2.59 10.81 10.04
CA PHE A 72 3.73 11.15 9.19
C PHE A 72 3.62 10.48 7.83
N SER A 73 3.35 9.17 7.80
CA SER A 73 3.12 8.42 6.55
C SER A 73 1.97 9.01 5.72
N GLY A 74 0.88 9.42 6.38
CA GLY A 74 -0.25 10.09 5.74
C GLY A 74 0.13 11.42 5.07
N THR A 75 1.05 12.18 5.65
CA THR A 75 1.53 13.45 5.08
C THR A 75 2.28 13.22 3.76
N PHE A 76 3.16 12.21 3.71
CA PHE A 76 3.82 11.83 2.46
C PHE A 76 2.85 11.26 1.44
N ALA A 77 1.80 10.55 1.88
CA ALA A 77 0.76 10.04 1.00
C ALA A 77 -0.07 11.16 0.32
N CYS A 78 -0.20 12.33 0.94
CA CYS A 78 -0.90 13.47 0.34
C CYS A 78 -0.16 14.08 -0.86
N VAL A 79 1.17 14.06 -0.88
CA VAL A 79 1.98 14.65 -1.97
C VAL A 79 1.59 14.12 -3.37
N PRO A 80 1.59 12.80 -3.62
CA PRO A 80 1.18 12.26 -4.92
C PRO A 80 -0.31 12.53 -5.22
N VAL A 81 -1.18 12.61 -4.21
CA VAL A 81 -2.59 12.95 -4.41
C VAL A 81 -2.74 14.34 -5.02
N PHE A 82 -2.04 15.34 -4.50
CA PHE A 82 -2.08 16.69 -5.05
C PHE A 82 -1.50 16.78 -6.47
N LEU A 83 -0.45 16.02 -6.76
CA LEU A 83 0.19 15.99 -8.08
C LEU A 83 -0.60 15.19 -9.12
N SER A 84 -1.46 14.27 -8.67
CA SER A 84 -2.16 13.31 -9.55
C SER A 84 -3.03 14.00 -10.60
N ILE A 85 -3.72 15.09 -10.27
CA ILE A 85 -4.63 15.78 -11.20
C ILE A 85 -3.84 16.34 -12.40
N GLY A 86 -2.73 17.03 -12.14
CA GLY A 86 -1.88 17.56 -13.21
C GLY A 86 -1.27 16.45 -14.06
N PHE A 87 -0.84 15.37 -13.40
CA PHE A 87 -0.26 14.20 -14.06
C PHE A 87 -1.26 13.45 -14.95
N ILE A 88 -2.50 13.26 -14.49
CA ILE A 88 -3.56 12.60 -15.26
C ILE A 88 -3.89 13.42 -16.51
N ASN A 89 -4.03 14.75 -16.39
CA ASN A 89 -4.28 15.60 -17.55
C ASN A 89 -3.14 15.53 -18.59
N TYR A 90 -1.89 15.52 -18.14
CA TYR A 90 -0.73 15.37 -19.01
C TYR A 90 -0.71 14.00 -19.72
N THR A 91 -0.91 12.92 -18.96
CA THR A 91 -0.86 11.55 -19.50
C THR A 91 -2.04 11.21 -20.41
N LEU A 92 -3.20 11.81 -20.19
CA LEU A 92 -4.39 11.59 -21.03
C LEU A 92 -4.16 12.01 -22.49
N ALA A 93 -3.29 13.00 -22.73
CA ALA A 93 -2.88 13.41 -24.07
C ALA A 93 -2.17 12.29 -24.87
N TYR A 94 -1.60 11.29 -24.19
CA TYR A 94 -0.90 10.14 -24.77
C TYR A 94 -1.77 8.88 -24.83
N GLY A 95 -3.03 8.97 -24.40
CA GLY A 95 -3.98 7.86 -24.34
C GLY A 95 -4.25 7.37 -22.92
N TRP A 96 -5.50 7.00 -22.65
CA TRP A 96 -5.97 6.60 -21.32
C TRP A 96 -5.24 5.37 -20.76
N GLN A 97 -4.74 4.48 -21.62
CA GLN A 97 -3.98 3.28 -21.20
C GLN A 97 -2.68 3.63 -20.49
N VAL A 98 -2.07 4.79 -20.79
CA VAL A 98 -0.83 5.25 -20.14
C VAL A 98 -1.03 5.42 -18.64
N VAL A 99 -2.20 5.89 -18.22
CA VAL A 99 -2.56 6.02 -16.79
C VAL A 99 -2.50 4.65 -16.10
N PHE A 100 -3.03 3.61 -16.74
CA PHE A 100 -3.00 2.25 -16.20
C PHE A 100 -1.58 1.68 -16.12
N TYR A 101 -0.74 1.91 -17.14
CA TYR A 101 0.66 1.47 -17.10
C TYR A 101 1.48 2.15 -16.00
N VAL A 102 1.27 3.45 -15.79
CA VAL A 102 1.92 4.16 -14.68
C VAL A 102 1.45 3.60 -13.34
N ASN A 103 0.15 3.32 -13.18
CA ASN A 103 -0.40 2.77 -11.95
C ASN A 103 0.20 1.38 -11.63
N ILE A 104 0.34 0.52 -12.64
CA ILE A 104 1.01 -0.79 -12.52
C ILE A 104 2.46 -0.61 -12.06
N ALA A 105 3.21 0.32 -12.66
CA ALA A 105 4.58 0.59 -12.26
C ALA A 105 4.67 1.05 -10.80
N LEU A 106 3.75 1.90 -10.34
CA LEU A 106 3.69 2.34 -8.95
C LEU A 106 3.44 1.18 -7.98
N TYR A 107 2.50 0.28 -8.29
CA TYR A 107 2.24 -0.90 -7.45
C TYR A 107 3.44 -1.85 -7.39
N LEU A 108 4.10 -2.11 -8.52
CA LEU A 108 5.26 -3.01 -8.56
C LEU A 108 6.46 -2.41 -7.84
N VAL A 109 6.75 -1.12 -8.04
CA VAL A 109 7.82 -0.42 -7.32
C VAL A 109 7.51 -0.36 -5.83
N GLY A 110 6.26 -0.06 -5.46
CA GLY A 110 5.80 -0.07 -4.08
C GLY A 110 5.97 -1.44 -3.42
N ALA A 111 5.58 -2.52 -4.11
CA ALA A 111 5.78 -3.88 -3.64
C ALA A 111 7.27 -4.23 -3.47
N LEU A 112 8.12 -3.83 -4.42
CA LEU A 112 9.56 -4.06 -4.34
C LEU A 112 10.20 -3.31 -3.15
N LEU A 113 9.89 -2.03 -2.98
CA LEU A 113 10.40 -1.23 -1.88
C LEU A 113 9.91 -1.77 -0.54
N TYR A 114 8.64 -2.12 -0.43
CA TYR A 114 8.09 -2.72 0.79
C TYR A 114 8.72 -4.08 1.07
N TRP A 115 8.94 -4.90 0.03
CA TRP A 115 9.64 -6.18 0.19
C TRP A 115 11.09 -6.01 0.63
N ALA A 116 11.80 -4.99 0.12
CA ALA A 116 13.19 -4.75 0.48
C ALA A 116 13.33 -4.18 1.91
N PHE A 117 12.51 -3.20 2.28
CA PHE A 117 12.72 -2.38 3.48
C PHE A 117 11.77 -2.65 4.64
N ALA A 118 10.61 -3.29 4.41
CA ALA A 118 9.68 -3.55 5.51
C ALA A 118 10.26 -4.58 6.47
N SER A 119 10.26 -4.22 7.74
CA SER A 119 10.44 -5.11 8.89
C SER A 119 9.28 -4.88 9.83
N GLY A 120 8.79 -5.95 10.46
CA GLY A 120 7.83 -5.82 11.55
C GLY A 120 8.37 -6.38 12.87
N GLU A 121 9.69 -6.49 13.00
CA GLU A 121 10.29 -6.65 14.31
C GLU A 121 10.21 -5.32 15.08
N ARG A 122 9.88 -5.41 16.36
CA ARG A 122 9.89 -4.26 17.28
C ARG A 122 11.27 -3.60 17.23
N GLN A 123 11.28 -2.31 16.94
CA GLN A 123 12.54 -1.59 16.80
C GLN A 123 13.17 -1.33 18.17
N ARG A 124 14.50 -1.39 18.24
CA ARG A 124 15.27 -1.30 19.50
C ARG A 124 15.08 0.02 20.26
N TRP A 125 14.66 1.07 19.56
CA TRP A 125 14.41 2.39 20.11
C TRP A 125 13.01 2.53 20.73
N ALA A 126 12.10 1.57 20.50
CA ALA A 126 10.76 1.61 21.07
C ALA A 126 10.82 1.18 22.56
N PRO A 127 10.47 2.07 23.51
CA PRO A 127 10.50 1.75 24.94
C PRO A 127 9.64 0.52 25.26
N PRO A 128 9.87 -0.23 26.35
CA PRO A 128 9.01 -1.34 26.78
C PRO A 128 7.55 -0.91 26.92
N ALA A 129 6.60 -1.85 26.78
CA ALA A 129 5.20 -1.53 27.08
C ALA A 129 5.08 -1.14 28.57
N PRO A 130 4.23 -0.16 28.94
CA PRO A 130 3.98 0.15 30.34
C PRO A 130 3.54 -1.12 31.07
N THR A 131 4.22 -1.48 32.15
CA THR A 131 3.79 -2.56 33.03
C THR A 131 2.64 -2.05 33.89
N PRO A 132 1.61 -2.85 34.20
CA PRO A 132 0.48 -2.43 35.02
C PRO A 132 0.87 -1.96 36.43
N GLU A 133 2.12 -2.16 36.85
CA GLU A 133 2.67 -1.68 38.12
C GLU A 133 3.10 -0.19 38.10
N SER A 134 3.05 0.49 36.94
CA SER A 134 3.44 1.90 36.80
C SER A 134 2.26 2.89 36.71
N GLU A 135 1.05 2.47 37.07
CA GLU A 135 -0.14 3.34 37.23
C GLU A 135 -0.50 3.55 38.71
#